data_AF-A0A1X6Z063-F1
#
_entry.id   AF-A0A1X6Z063-F1
#
_cell.length_a   1.000
_cell.length_b   1.000
_cell.length_c   1.000
_cell.angle_alpha   90.00
_cell.angle_beta   90.00
_cell.angle_gamma   90.00
#
_symmetry.space_group_name_H-M   'P 1'
#
loop_
_entity.id
_entity.type
_entity.pdbx_description
1 polymer ?
#
loop_
_entity_poly.entity_id
_entity_poly.type
_entity_poly.pdbx_seq_one_letter_code
_entity_poly.pdbx_strand_id
1 'polypeptide(L)'
;MGGATAGAGPTPGAGRFGWFWQAMSPEMEASGPGRLEPALTALATAPAAQAVPAPRLGSLMEIARAHATPILLHSAGTRVSPALVLAVIAVESSGDAGAQSRAGAQGLMQLMPDTALRYGVSDPFDADQNIAGGIAFLDDLMDRFAGDPIMVLAGYNAGETQLADHGGVPDFAETRDYVPKVLAAFAVARGLCLTPPELISDGCVFRLPD
;
A
#
# COMPACT_ATOMS: atom_id res chain seq x y z
N MET A 1 39.44 7.25 17.77
CA MET A 1 38.42 6.65 18.66
C MET A 1 37.08 7.19 18.20
N GLY A 2 36.33 6.38 17.45
CA GLY A 2 35.02 6.76 16.92
C GLY A 2 33.97 6.70 18.02
N GLY A 3 33.27 7.80 18.23
CA GLY A 3 32.01 7.82 18.98
C GLY A 3 30.89 7.71 17.97
N ALA A 4 30.36 6.50 17.78
CA ALA A 4 29.07 6.33 17.13
C ALA A 4 27.99 6.87 18.06
N THR A 5 27.36 7.97 17.68
CA THR A 5 26.13 8.44 18.31
C THR A 5 25.04 7.44 17.97
N ALA A 6 24.59 6.69 18.99
CA ALA A 6 23.41 5.85 18.89
C ALA A 6 22.22 6.74 18.50
N GLY A 7 21.69 6.53 17.29
CA GLY A 7 20.41 7.12 16.89
C GLY A 7 19.34 6.68 17.88
N ALA A 8 18.55 7.64 18.35
CA ALA A 8 17.38 7.36 19.15
C ALA A 8 16.46 6.42 18.35
N GLY A 9 16.24 5.20 18.85
CA GLY A 9 15.28 4.27 18.25
C GLY A 9 13.87 4.87 18.23
N PRO A 10 12.99 4.40 17.32
CA PRO A 10 11.67 4.96 17.13
C PRO A 10 10.85 4.94 18.43
N THR A 11 10.15 6.04 18.69
CA THR A 11 9.25 6.17 19.85
C THR A 11 8.10 5.17 19.72
N PRO A 12 7.83 4.30 20.71
CA PRO A 12 6.64 3.48 20.70
C PRO A 12 5.39 4.38 20.79
N GLY A 13 4.57 4.45 19.74
CA GLY A 13 3.22 5.04 19.88
C GLY A 13 2.63 5.88 18.75
N ALA A 14 3.26 6.00 17.57
CA ALA A 14 2.59 6.64 16.45
C ALA A 14 1.55 5.69 15.83
N GLY A 15 0.26 5.88 16.16
CA GLY A 15 -0.87 5.12 15.60
C GLY A 15 -1.34 3.92 16.44
N ARG A 16 -2.51 3.38 16.07
CA ARG A 16 -3.12 2.19 16.68
C ARG A 16 -2.23 0.95 16.58
N PHE A 17 -1.44 0.85 15.52
CA PHE A 17 -0.58 -0.32 15.25
C PHE A 17 0.90 -0.07 15.58
N GLY A 18 1.18 0.71 16.62
CA GLY A 18 2.56 0.98 17.09
C GLY A 18 3.41 -0.28 17.34
N TRP A 19 2.78 -1.42 17.64
CA TRP A 19 3.46 -2.71 17.80
C TRP A 19 4.12 -3.19 16.50
N PHE A 20 3.53 -2.91 15.32
CA PHE A 20 4.08 -3.32 14.02
C PHE A 20 5.45 -2.68 13.78
N TRP A 21 5.61 -1.43 14.22
CA TRP A 21 6.85 -0.66 14.10
C TRP A 21 7.93 -1.06 15.10
N GLN A 22 7.63 -1.96 16.05
CA GLN A 22 8.64 -2.63 16.87
C GLN A 22 9.26 -3.83 16.13
N ALA A 23 8.51 -4.44 15.21
CA ALA A 23 8.97 -5.56 14.39
C ALA A 23 9.60 -5.08 13.06
N MET A 24 9.09 -3.98 12.51
CA MET A 24 9.53 -3.42 11.23
C MET A 24 10.10 -2.02 11.40
N SER A 25 11.34 -1.81 10.95
CA SER A 25 11.99 -0.49 11.00
C SER A 25 11.25 0.57 10.17
N PRO A 26 10.99 1.78 10.67
CA PRO A 26 10.47 2.85 9.83
C PRO A 26 11.55 3.56 8.99
N GLU A 27 12.83 3.27 9.23
CA GLU A 27 13.95 4.00 8.63
C GLU A 27 14.16 3.64 7.16
N MET A 28 14.49 4.64 6.34
CA MET A 28 14.81 4.47 4.93
C MET A 28 16.02 3.55 4.70
N GLU A 29 16.99 3.55 5.62
CA GLU A 29 18.19 2.71 5.53
C GLU A 29 17.88 1.21 5.60
N ALA A 30 16.76 0.85 6.23
CA ALA A 30 16.31 -0.54 6.30
C ALA A 30 15.66 -1.01 4.99
N SER A 31 15.61 -0.15 3.96
CA SER A 31 14.76 -0.38 2.80
C SER A 31 15.20 -1.55 1.92
N GLY A 32 14.22 -2.34 1.48
CA GLY A 32 14.41 -3.39 0.49
C GLY A 32 13.14 -4.21 0.23
N PRO A 33 13.02 -4.82 -0.96
CA PRO A 33 11.84 -5.59 -1.36
C PRO A 33 11.62 -6.82 -0.47
N GLY A 34 12.69 -7.40 0.09
CA GLY A 34 12.64 -8.57 0.98
C GLY A 34 11.92 -8.35 2.32
N ARG A 35 11.46 -7.13 2.62
CA ARG A 35 10.72 -6.83 3.85
C ARG A 35 9.27 -7.28 3.84
N LEU A 36 8.73 -7.67 2.68
CA LEU A 36 7.34 -8.11 2.58
C LEU A 36 7.07 -9.33 3.46
N GLU A 37 7.85 -10.40 3.30
CA GLU A 37 7.63 -11.64 4.05
C GLU A 37 7.75 -11.46 5.58
N PRO A 38 8.79 -10.78 6.12
CA PRO A 38 8.84 -10.46 7.54
C PRO A 38 7.64 -9.63 8.02
N ALA A 39 7.19 -8.65 7.22
CA ALA A 39 6.05 -7.82 7.59
C ALA A 39 4.73 -8.62 7.62
N LEU A 40 4.50 -9.48 6.62
CA LEU A 40 3.33 -10.37 6.58
C LEU A 40 3.37 -11.39 7.72
N THR A 41 4.56 -11.92 8.05
CA THR A 41 4.74 -12.82 9.20
C THR A 41 4.41 -12.11 10.51
N ALA A 42 4.91 -10.89 10.71
CA ALA A 42 4.61 -10.08 11.89
C ALA A 42 3.10 -9.87 12.07
N LEU A 43 2.38 -9.57 10.97
CA LEU A 43 0.92 -9.44 10.95
C LEU A 43 0.21 -10.75 11.29
N ALA A 44 0.65 -11.88 10.73
CA ALA A 44 0.03 -13.18 10.94
C ALA A 44 0.23 -13.72 12.36
N THR A 45 1.35 -13.40 13.00
CA THR A 45 1.69 -13.88 14.36
C THR A 45 1.27 -12.92 15.48
N ALA A 46 0.68 -11.77 15.14
CA ALA A 46 0.26 -10.78 16.12
C ALA A 46 -0.81 -11.38 17.08
N PRO A 47 -0.73 -11.09 18.39
CA PRO A 47 -1.79 -11.49 19.32
C PRO A 47 -3.15 -10.95 18.87
N ALA A 48 -4.24 -11.70 19.13
CA ALA A 48 -5.59 -11.32 18.69
C ALA A 48 -6.02 -9.90 19.09
N ALA A 49 -5.58 -9.42 20.27
CA ALA A 49 -5.85 -8.06 20.74
C ALA A 49 -5.16 -6.95 19.92
N GLN A 50 -4.14 -7.30 19.15
CA GLN A 50 -3.32 -6.41 18.32
C GLN A 50 -3.53 -6.65 16.81
N ALA A 51 -4.42 -7.58 16.44
CA ALA A 51 -4.68 -7.93 15.06
C ALA A 51 -5.09 -6.71 14.22
N VAL A 52 -4.47 -6.58 13.05
CA VAL A 52 -4.82 -5.56 12.06
C VAL A 52 -6.01 -6.09 11.26
N PRO A 53 -7.15 -5.36 11.20
CA PRO A 53 -8.28 -5.78 10.40
C PRO A 53 -7.89 -5.87 8.92
N ALA A 54 -8.21 -7.00 8.29
CA ALA A 54 -8.11 -7.18 6.85
C ALA A 54 -9.51 -7.19 6.22
N PRO A 55 -9.66 -6.74 4.95
CA PRO A 55 -10.89 -6.95 4.18
C PRO A 55 -11.26 -8.44 4.13
N ARG A 56 -12.56 -8.72 4.11
CA ARG A 56 -13.05 -10.08 3.91
C ARG A 56 -12.76 -10.53 2.48
N LEU A 57 -12.48 -11.82 2.30
CA LEU A 57 -12.23 -12.41 0.97
C LEU A 57 -13.35 -12.07 -0.03
N GLY A 58 -14.62 -12.20 0.39
CA GLY A 58 -15.78 -11.87 -0.44
C GLY A 58 -15.77 -10.42 -0.94
N SER A 59 -15.40 -9.46 -0.09
CA SER A 59 -15.30 -8.05 -0.47
C SER A 59 -14.19 -7.82 -1.50
N LEU A 60 -13.02 -8.46 -1.35
CA LEU A 60 -11.97 -8.37 -2.36
C LEU A 60 -12.39 -9.01 -3.69
N MET A 61 -13.14 -10.12 -3.65
CA MET A 61 -13.69 -10.73 -4.86
C MET A 61 -14.70 -9.83 -5.56
N GLU A 62 -15.52 -9.09 -4.82
CA GLU A 62 -16.47 -8.11 -5.37
C GLU A 62 -15.72 -6.97 -6.08
N ILE A 63 -14.71 -6.37 -5.43
CA ILE A 63 -13.87 -5.32 -6.03
C ILE A 63 -13.16 -5.87 -7.28
N ALA A 64 -12.57 -7.07 -7.18
CA ALA A 64 -11.88 -7.68 -8.31
C ALA A 64 -12.84 -7.98 -9.47
N ARG A 65 -14.06 -8.45 -9.23
CA ARG A 65 -15.05 -8.66 -10.31
C ARG A 65 -15.43 -7.35 -11.00
N ALA A 66 -15.54 -6.26 -10.26
CA ALA A 66 -15.87 -4.96 -10.81
C ALA A 66 -14.71 -4.32 -11.60
N HIS A 67 -13.46 -4.55 -11.18
CA HIS A 67 -12.29 -3.77 -11.64
C HIS A 67 -11.09 -4.60 -12.12
N ALA A 68 -11.19 -5.92 -12.26
CA ALA A 68 -10.05 -6.76 -12.67
C ALA A 68 -9.47 -6.33 -14.02
N THR A 69 -10.30 -5.99 -15.00
CA THR A 69 -9.84 -5.57 -16.33
C THR A 69 -8.92 -4.35 -16.27
N PRO A 70 -9.34 -3.18 -15.74
CA PRO A 70 -8.45 -2.02 -15.63
C PRO A 70 -7.25 -2.29 -14.72
N ILE A 71 -7.42 -3.03 -13.61
CA ILE A 71 -6.29 -3.38 -12.72
C ILE A 71 -5.22 -4.17 -13.49
N LEU A 72 -5.61 -5.22 -14.23
CA LEU A 72 -4.68 -6.07 -14.96
C LEU A 72 -4.06 -5.33 -16.15
N LEU A 73 -4.86 -4.56 -16.89
CA LEU A 73 -4.41 -3.82 -18.06
C LEU A 73 -3.34 -2.78 -17.69
N HIS A 74 -3.62 -1.94 -16.68
CA HIS A 74 -2.73 -0.84 -16.30
C HIS A 74 -1.54 -1.30 -15.47
N SER A 75 -1.63 -2.47 -14.81
CA SER A 75 -0.46 -3.07 -14.13
C SER A 75 0.53 -3.70 -15.12
N ALA A 76 0.08 -4.11 -16.31
CA ALA A 76 0.93 -4.79 -17.28
C ALA A 76 2.05 -3.87 -17.78
N GLY A 77 3.30 -4.34 -17.67
CA GLY A 77 4.50 -3.56 -18.03
C GLY A 77 5.00 -2.61 -16.95
N THR A 78 4.36 -2.58 -15.78
CA THR A 78 4.81 -1.84 -14.59
C THR A 78 5.48 -2.78 -13.57
N ARG A 79 5.98 -2.21 -12.46
CA ARG A 79 6.46 -2.95 -11.28
C ARG A 79 5.38 -3.16 -10.23
N VAL A 80 4.11 -2.96 -10.55
CA VAL A 80 3.01 -2.98 -9.57
C VAL A 80 2.24 -4.29 -9.70
N SER A 81 2.17 -5.08 -8.62
CA SER A 81 1.33 -6.27 -8.59
C SER A 81 -0.16 -5.92 -8.66
N PRO A 82 -0.97 -6.58 -9.50
CA PRO A 82 -2.43 -6.48 -9.45
C PRO A 82 -3.02 -6.73 -8.04
N ALA A 83 -2.39 -7.61 -7.24
CA ALA A 83 -2.80 -7.86 -5.86
C ALA A 83 -2.54 -6.66 -4.94
N LEU A 84 -1.46 -5.90 -5.18
CA LEU A 84 -1.18 -4.66 -4.47
C LEU A 84 -2.24 -3.60 -4.80
N VAL A 85 -2.57 -3.43 -6.08
CA VAL A 85 -3.62 -2.50 -6.52
C VAL A 85 -4.95 -2.82 -5.85
N LEU A 86 -5.35 -4.09 -5.87
CA LEU A 86 -6.58 -4.55 -5.22
C LEU A 86 -6.58 -4.26 -3.70
N ALA A 87 -5.44 -4.47 -3.03
CA ALA A 87 -5.28 -4.17 -1.61
C ALA A 87 -5.39 -2.67 -1.30
N VAL A 88 -4.77 -1.82 -2.13
CA VAL A 88 -4.85 -0.36 -2.02
C VAL A 88 -6.30 0.09 -2.20
N ILE A 89 -7.00 -0.32 -3.27
CA ILE A 89 -8.41 0.04 -3.51
C ILE A 89 -9.30 -0.36 -2.32
N ALA A 90 -9.08 -1.56 -1.77
CA ALA A 90 -9.87 -2.04 -0.64
C ALA A 90 -9.69 -1.20 0.62
N VAL A 91 -8.48 -0.68 0.88
CA VAL A 91 -8.21 0.17 2.05
C VAL A 91 -8.64 1.62 1.80
N GLU A 92 -8.44 2.13 0.59
CA GLU A 92 -8.71 3.53 0.25
C GLU A 92 -10.21 3.83 0.13
N SER A 93 -10.95 3.00 -0.60
CA SER A 93 -12.35 3.28 -0.95
C SER A 93 -13.30 2.13 -0.66
N SER A 94 -12.80 0.96 -0.27
CA SER A 94 -13.59 -0.28 -0.23
C SER A 94 -14.25 -0.62 -1.58
N GLY A 95 -13.69 -0.13 -2.70
CA GLY A 95 -14.23 -0.30 -4.04
C GLY A 95 -15.24 0.75 -4.48
N ASP A 96 -15.42 1.84 -3.73
CA ASP A 96 -16.32 2.94 -4.09
C ASP A 96 -15.63 3.95 -5.03
N ALA A 97 -15.98 3.92 -6.32
CA ALA A 97 -15.47 4.87 -7.31
C ALA A 97 -15.96 6.31 -7.08
N GLY A 98 -17.02 6.51 -6.31
CA GLY A 98 -17.53 7.83 -5.92
C GLY A 98 -16.92 8.38 -4.62
N ALA A 99 -15.98 7.66 -4.00
CA ALA A 99 -15.43 8.04 -2.71
C ALA A 99 -14.69 9.38 -2.77
N GLN A 100 -14.95 10.23 -1.77
CA GLN A 100 -14.18 11.45 -1.55
C GLN A 100 -13.85 11.61 -0.06
N SER A 101 -12.56 11.73 0.27
CA SER A 101 -12.14 11.96 1.65
C SER A 101 -12.41 13.42 2.08
N ARG A 102 -12.35 13.67 3.40
CA ARG A 102 -12.42 15.04 3.93
C ARG A 102 -11.25 15.93 3.48
N ALA A 103 -10.10 15.32 3.17
CA ALA A 103 -8.94 16.03 2.66
C ALA A 103 -9.02 16.29 1.15
N GLY A 104 -9.99 15.71 0.46
CA GLY A 104 -10.21 15.88 -0.97
C GLY A 104 -9.61 14.78 -1.85
N ALA A 105 -9.14 13.67 -1.28
CA ALA A 105 -8.72 12.49 -2.05
C ALA A 105 -9.94 11.86 -2.74
N GLN A 106 -9.79 11.37 -3.98
CA GLN A 106 -10.91 11.03 -4.86
C GLN A 106 -10.79 9.65 -5.53
N GLY A 107 -11.93 8.99 -5.68
CA GLY A 107 -12.09 7.75 -6.44
C GLY A 107 -11.55 6.50 -5.76
N LEU A 108 -11.44 5.43 -6.54
CA LEU A 108 -11.10 4.08 -6.06
C LEU A 108 -9.78 4.00 -5.29
N MET A 109 -8.77 4.70 -5.77
CA MET A 109 -7.41 4.71 -5.22
C MET A 109 -7.11 6.00 -4.45
N GLN A 110 -8.14 6.82 -4.17
CA GLN A 110 -8.06 8.05 -3.36
C GLN A 110 -6.88 8.96 -3.74
N LEU A 111 -6.83 9.37 -5.01
CA LEU A 111 -5.82 10.31 -5.46
C LEU A 111 -6.15 11.71 -4.98
N MET A 112 -5.16 12.41 -4.41
CA MET A 112 -5.25 13.86 -4.19
C MET A 112 -5.34 14.58 -5.54
N PRO A 113 -6.01 15.75 -5.64
CA PRO A 113 -6.19 16.44 -6.92
C PRO A 113 -4.88 16.72 -7.67
N ASP A 114 -3.83 17.13 -6.95
CA ASP A 114 -2.51 17.38 -7.55
C ASP A 114 -1.85 16.10 -8.06
N THR A 115 -2.03 14.98 -7.35
CA THR A 115 -1.56 13.64 -7.78
C THR A 115 -2.33 13.18 -9.01
N ALA A 116 -3.67 13.31 -9.01
CA ALA A 116 -4.52 12.99 -10.15
C ALA A 116 -4.06 13.76 -11.41
N LEU A 117 -3.82 15.07 -11.27
CA LEU A 117 -3.32 15.91 -12.36
C LEU A 117 -1.93 15.45 -12.85
N ARG A 118 -1.00 15.18 -11.91
CA ARG A 118 0.37 14.73 -12.23
C ARG A 118 0.38 13.44 -13.03
N TYR A 119 -0.56 12.54 -12.76
CA TYR A 119 -0.66 11.23 -13.43
C TYR A 119 -1.77 11.17 -14.49
N GLY A 120 -2.20 12.31 -15.02
CA GLY A 120 -3.05 12.38 -16.21
C GLY A 120 -4.52 11.98 -16.01
N VAL A 121 -5.01 11.99 -14.77
CA VAL A 121 -6.40 11.69 -14.42
C VAL A 121 -7.23 12.97 -14.57
N SER A 122 -8.10 13.00 -15.59
CA SER A 122 -8.97 14.15 -15.88
C SER A 122 -10.31 14.09 -15.14
N ASP A 123 -10.83 12.87 -14.93
CA ASP A 123 -11.98 12.59 -14.07
C ASP A 123 -11.56 11.57 -13.00
N PRO A 124 -11.36 11.99 -11.74
CA PRO A 124 -10.91 11.09 -10.69
C PRO A 124 -12.02 10.14 -10.18
N PHE A 125 -13.27 10.32 -10.60
CA PHE A 125 -14.37 9.40 -10.28
C PHE A 125 -14.62 8.38 -11.40
N ASP A 126 -13.96 8.52 -12.56
CA ASP A 126 -13.90 7.47 -13.56
C ASP A 126 -12.94 6.36 -13.09
N ALA A 127 -13.48 5.14 -12.97
CA ALA A 127 -12.75 4.02 -12.38
C ALA A 127 -11.49 3.65 -13.18
N ASP A 128 -11.55 3.66 -14.52
CA ASP A 128 -10.41 3.31 -15.36
C ASP A 128 -9.29 4.34 -15.24
N GLN A 129 -9.62 5.63 -15.37
CA GLN A 129 -8.64 6.72 -15.19
C GLN A 129 -8.03 6.72 -13.79
N ASN A 130 -8.84 6.58 -12.74
CA ASN A 130 -8.36 6.59 -11.36
C ASN A 130 -7.42 5.41 -11.08
N ILE A 131 -7.74 4.21 -11.58
CA ILE A 131 -6.87 3.03 -11.47
C ILE A 131 -5.57 3.24 -12.26
N ALA A 132 -5.64 3.75 -13.50
CA ALA A 132 -4.46 4.01 -14.31
C ALA A 132 -3.51 5.01 -13.63
N GLY A 133 -4.04 6.12 -13.12
CA GLY A 133 -3.25 7.14 -12.42
C GLY A 133 -2.67 6.65 -11.10
N GLY A 134 -3.44 5.87 -10.32
CA GLY A 134 -2.96 5.30 -9.07
C GLY A 134 -1.88 4.24 -9.27
N ILE A 135 -1.97 3.43 -10.31
CA ILE A 135 -0.91 2.48 -10.69
C ILE A 135 0.34 3.23 -11.17
N ALA A 136 0.20 4.28 -11.97
CA ALA A 136 1.34 5.08 -12.39
C ALA A 136 2.06 5.73 -11.20
N PHE A 137 1.30 6.23 -10.21
CA PHE A 137 1.87 6.74 -8.97
C PHE A 137 2.58 5.64 -8.16
N LEU A 138 1.96 4.47 -8.02
CA LEU A 138 2.61 3.32 -7.37
C LEU A 138 3.89 2.92 -8.09
N ASP A 139 3.92 2.89 -9.42
CA ASP A 139 5.11 2.50 -10.18
C ASP A 139 6.29 3.48 -9.98
N ASP A 140 6.01 4.78 -9.92
CA ASP A 140 7.00 5.80 -9.56
C ASP A 140 7.56 5.57 -8.14
N LEU A 141 6.70 5.21 -7.18
CA LEU A 141 7.12 4.87 -5.83
C LEU A 141 7.91 3.56 -5.79
N MET A 142 7.52 2.56 -6.58
CA MET A 142 8.23 1.29 -6.72
C MET A 142 9.65 1.51 -7.26
N ASP A 143 9.83 2.42 -8.23
CA ASP A 143 11.15 2.85 -8.70
C ASP A 143 11.96 3.50 -7.57
N ARG A 144 11.38 4.54 -6.97
CA ARG A 144 12.05 5.39 -5.98
C ARG A 144 12.52 4.61 -4.77
N PHE A 145 11.75 3.62 -4.34
CA PHE A 145 12.02 2.84 -3.13
C PHE A 145 12.42 1.40 -3.44
N ALA A 146 12.88 1.12 -4.67
CA ALA A 146 13.39 -0.18 -5.09
C ALA A 146 12.47 -1.36 -4.72
N GLY A 147 11.15 -1.16 -4.81
CA GLY A 147 10.13 -2.16 -4.49
C GLY A 147 9.95 -2.47 -3.00
N ASP A 148 10.45 -1.64 -2.08
CA ASP A 148 10.20 -1.79 -0.65
C ASP A 148 8.71 -1.56 -0.32
N PRO A 149 8.01 -2.56 0.24
CA PRO A 149 6.58 -2.45 0.46
C PRO A 149 6.19 -1.43 1.54
N ILE A 150 7.04 -1.19 2.53
CA ILE A 150 6.76 -0.24 3.61
C ILE A 150 6.95 1.19 3.11
N MET A 151 8.02 1.46 2.38
CA MET A 151 8.31 2.79 1.82
C MET A 151 7.34 3.17 0.70
N VAL A 152 7.01 2.22 -0.18
CA VAL A 152 6.02 2.45 -1.26
C VAL A 152 4.67 2.81 -0.67
N LEU A 153 4.16 2.03 0.29
CA LEU A 153 2.86 2.30 0.91
C LEU A 153 2.86 3.57 1.75
N ALA A 154 3.95 3.85 2.48
CA ALA A 154 4.07 5.10 3.23
C ALA A 154 4.15 6.31 2.30
N GLY A 155 4.88 6.22 1.18
CA GLY A 155 4.98 7.26 0.17
C GLY A 155 3.65 7.51 -0.54
N TYR A 156 2.85 6.46 -0.76
CA TYR A 156 1.52 6.59 -1.34
C TYR A 156 0.58 7.40 -0.45
N ASN A 157 0.60 7.15 0.87
CA ASN A 157 -0.27 7.84 1.82
C ASN A 157 0.25 9.22 2.29
N ALA A 158 1.54 9.32 2.61
CA ALA A 158 2.12 10.55 3.18
C ALA A 158 2.77 11.47 2.15
N GLY A 159 3.01 10.99 0.93
CA GLY A 159 3.81 11.66 -0.08
C GLY A 159 5.32 11.38 0.07
N GLU A 160 5.99 11.23 -1.06
CA GLU A 160 7.41 10.84 -1.12
C GLU A 160 8.37 11.90 -0.57
N THR A 161 7.97 13.17 -0.55
CA THR A 161 8.72 14.28 0.07
C THR A 161 8.76 14.12 1.59
N GLN A 162 7.65 13.74 2.22
CA GLN A 162 7.60 13.57 3.68
C GLN A 162 8.54 12.45 4.15
N LEU A 163 8.68 11.38 3.36
CA LEU A 163 9.63 10.31 3.65
C LEU A 163 11.08 10.79 3.60
N ALA A 164 11.42 11.59 2.59
CA ALA A 164 12.77 12.17 2.47
C ALA A 164 13.09 13.09 3.65
N ASP A 165 12.16 13.97 4.03
CA ASP A 165 12.35 14.94 5.12
C ASP A 165 12.52 14.27 6.49
N HIS A 166 11.92 13.09 6.69
CA HIS A 166 11.97 12.34 7.95
C HIS A 166 12.99 11.19 7.94
N GLY A 167 13.68 10.93 6.82
CA GLY A 167 14.60 9.79 6.69
C GLY A 167 13.91 8.43 6.73
N GLY A 168 12.61 8.35 6.43
CA GLY A 168 11.81 7.13 6.55
C GLY A 168 10.33 7.43 6.72
N VAL A 169 9.56 6.47 7.24
CA VAL A 169 8.13 6.64 7.49
C VAL A 169 7.92 7.67 8.62
N PRO A 170 7.23 8.79 8.39
CA PRO A 170 7.00 9.80 9.43
C PRO A 170 6.14 9.26 10.58
N ASP A 171 6.20 9.89 11.76
CA ASP A 171 5.37 9.53 12.93
C ASP A 171 3.91 10.02 12.82
N PHE A 172 3.40 10.11 11.60
CA PHE A 172 2.00 10.42 11.35
C PHE A 172 1.15 9.19 11.65
N ALA A 173 0.25 9.32 12.63
CA ALA A 173 -0.60 8.21 13.07
C ALA A 173 -1.37 7.56 11.90
N GLU A 174 -1.83 8.38 10.94
CA GLU A 174 -2.51 7.91 9.74
C GLU A 174 -1.62 6.99 8.90
N THR A 175 -0.42 7.44 8.53
CA THR A 175 0.54 6.67 7.72
C THR A 175 1.03 5.43 8.45
N ARG A 176 1.30 5.55 9.75
CA ARG A 176 1.73 4.44 10.61
C ARG A 176 0.65 3.37 10.77
N ASP A 177 -0.62 3.74 10.66
CA ASP A 177 -1.72 2.80 10.62
C ASP A 177 -2.04 2.29 9.21
N TYR A 178 -1.77 3.09 8.19
CA TYR A 178 -2.05 2.78 6.78
C TYR A 178 -1.23 1.59 6.28
N VAL A 179 0.09 1.63 6.46
CA VAL A 179 1.01 0.60 5.96
C VAL A 179 0.60 -0.81 6.41
N PRO A 180 0.43 -1.12 7.71
CA PRO A 180 0.03 -2.46 8.12
C PRO A 180 -1.39 -2.85 7.64
N LYS A 181 -2.32 -1.90 7.44
CA LYS A 181 -3.65 -2.19 6.89
C LYS A 181 -3.56 -2.66 5.44
N VAL A 182 -2.79 -1.98 4.59
CA VAL A 182 -2.65 -2.38 3.19
C VAL A 182 -1.88 -3.70 3.08
N LEU A 183 -0.86 -3.92 3.91
CA LEU A 183 -0.17 -5.22 3.96
C LEU A 183 -1.10 -6.37 4.40
N ALA A 184 -1.98 -6.13 5.37
CA ALA A 184 -3.00 -7.09 5.77
C ALA A 184 -4.01 -7.36 4.64
N ALA A 185 -4.41 -6.33 3.90
CA ALA A 185 -5.26 -6.49 2.71
C ALA A 185 -4.54 -7.24 1.58
N PHE A 186 -3.25 -6.96 1.36
CA PHE A 186 -2.41 -7.66 0.38
C PHE A 186 -2.28 -9.14 0.71
N ALA A 187 -2.15 -9.51 1.99
CA ALA A 187 -2.12 -10.91 2.41
C ALA A 187 -3.36 -11.70 1.96
N VAL A 188 -4.53 -11.07 1.97
CA VAL A 188 -5.78 -11.68 1.46
C VAL A 188 -5.83 -11.61 -0.06
N ALA A 189 -5.50 -10.45 -0.66
CA ALA A 189 -5.54 -10.23 -2.10
C ALA A 189 -4.62 -11.18 -2.88
N ARG A 190 -3.40 -11.44 -2.38
CA ARG A 190 -2.45 -12.39 -3.00
C ARG A 190 -2.98 -13.82 -3.05
N GLY A 191 -3.90 -14.18 -2.16
CA GLY A 191 -4.58 -15.48 -2.17
C GLY A 191 -5.61 -15.64 -3.29
N LEU A 192 -6.04 -14.54 -3.92
CA LEU A 192 -6.88 -14.55 -5.11
C LEU A 192 -6.07 -14.79 -6.39
N CYS A 193 -4.75 -14.73 -6.35
CA CYS A 193 -3.91 -14.94 -7.52
C CYS A 193 -3.76 -16.44 -7.84
N LEU A 194 -3.68 -16.79 -9.13
CA LEU A 194 -3.37 -18.16 -9.57
C LEU A 194 -2.06 -18.68 -8.95
N THR A 195 -1.06 -17.80 -8.92
CA THR A 195 0.20 -17.97 -8.22
C THR A 195 0.33 -16.79 -7.24
N PRO A 196 0.33 -17.04 -5.91
CA PRO A 196 0.43 -15.97 -4.94
C PRO A 196 1.78 -15.22 -5.06
N PRO A 197 1.79 -13.90 -5.29
CA PRO A 197 3.02 -13.11 -5.38
C PRO A 197 3.86 -13.18 -4.11
N GLU A 198 5.19 -13.26 -4.23
CA GLU A 198 6.15 -13.23 -3.12
C GLU A 198 6.66 -11.82 -2.83
N LEU A 199 6.69 -10.96 -3.86
CA LEU A 199 6.96 -9.52 -3.80
C LEU A 199 5.74 -8.71 -4.21
N ILE A 200 5.66 -7.45 -3.77
CA ILE A 200 4.60 -6.52 -4.23
C ILE A 200 4.76 -6.10 -5.70
N SER A 201 5.85 -6.53 -6.36
CA SER A 201 6.10 -6.37 -7.79
C SER A 201 5.70 -7.57 -8.63
N ASP A 202 5.39 -8.71 -8.01
CA ASP A 202 5.15 -9.93 -8.75
C ASP A 202 3.78 -9.89 -9.44
N GLY A 203 3.75 -10.41 -10.67
CA GLY A 203 2.51 -10.52 -11.45
C GLY A 203 1.44 -11.34 -10.72
N CYS A 204 0.18 -10.98 -10.94
CA CYS A 204 -0.97 -11.69 -10.38
C CYS A 204 -2.08 -11.76 -11.43
N VAL A 205 -2.56 -12.97 -11.68
CA VAL A 205 -3.80 -13.21 -12.45
C VAL A 205 -4.85 -13.66 -11.45
N PHE A 206 -5.95 -12.93 -11.33
CA PHE A 206 -7.01 -13.26 -10.38
C PHE A 206 -7.74 -14.55 -10.78
N ARG A 207 -7.99 -15.42 -9.80
CA ARG A 207 -8.87 -16.59 -9.87
C ARG A 207 -10.22 -16.20 -9.29
N LEU A 208 -11.11 -15.72 -10.14
CA LEU A 208 -12.48 -15.40 -9.77
C LEU A 208 -13.39 -16.55 -10.21
N PRO A 209 -14.14 -17.19 -9.31
CA PRO A 209 -15.16 -18.17 -9.69
C PRO A 209 -16.31 -17.44 -10.39
N ASP A 210 -16.86 -18.12 -11.40
CA ASP A 210 -18.04 -17.72 -12.17
C ASP A 210 -19.24 -17.39 -11.27
#